data_AF-A0A6L9T9R5-F1
#
_entry.id   AF-A0A6L9T9R5-F1
#
_cell.length_a   1.000
_cell.length_b   1.000
_cell.length_c   1.000
_cell.angle_alpha   90.00
_cell.angle_beta   90.00
_cell.angle_gamma   90.00
#
_symmetry.space_group_name_H-M   'P 1'
#
loop_
_entity.id
_entity.type
_entity.pdbx_description
1 polymer ?
#
loop_
_entity_poly.entity_id
_entity_poly.type
_entity_poly.pdbx_seq_one_letter_code
_entity_poly.pdbx_strand_id
1 'polypeptide(L)'
;MEPPEAVEQVTGGEADAAIIFRYDTLPHFLRIDESLHFEPLGADPLRLLVRRASDIGKAYERNHEPVDLTAAHDEAWIAGCATCRANLLKLAARAGFQPDIRHSTDDYWATQNLVEMGMGVSIVPTLDTKIHVQDDLVACTLRDANASRQVGILTRANDTRESLGLLRNELAETARHYLQPLPAFEQR
;
A
#
# COMPACT_ATOMS: atom_id res chain seq x y z
N MET A 1 3.04 -2.06 13.90
CA MET A 1 4.10 -3.03 13.56
C MET A 1 4.19 -3.05 12.06
N GLU A 2 5.32 -2.63 11.53
CA GLU A 2 5.54 -2.53 10.09
C GLU A 2 6.07 -3.85 9.50
N PRO A 3 5.98 -4.07 8.17
CA PRO A 3 6.41 -5.33 7.56
C PRO A 3 7.83 -5.79 7.92
N PRO A 4 8.87 -4.93 8.02
CA PRO A 4 10.20 -5.38 8.45
C PRO A 4 10.21 -5.97 9.86
N GLU A 5 9.52 -5.34 10.81
CA GLU A 5 9.43 -5.82 12.20
C GLU A 5 8.65 -7.14 12.27
N ALA A 6 7.57 -7.25 11.48
CA ALA A 6 6.78 -8.46 11.41
C ALA A 6 7.58 -9.65 10.84
N VAL A 7 8.43 -9.40 9.84
CA VAL A 7 9.36 -10.40 9.31
C VAL A 7 10.32 -10.87 10.42
N GLU A 8 10.93 -9.94 11.15
CA GLU A 8 11.85 -10.26 12.26
C GLU A 8 11.16 -11.09 13.36
N GLN A 9 9.92 -10.78 13.72
CA GLN A 9 9.19 -11.53 14.75
C GLN A 9 8.82 -12.95 14.30
N VAL A 10 8.44 -13.15 13.03
CA VAL A 10 8.16 -14.49 12.50
C VAL A 10 9.44 -15.32 12.40
N THR A 11 10.55 -14.71 11.94
CA THR A 11 11.87 -15.35 11.90
C THR A 11 12.37 -15.72 13.30
N GLY A 12 12.21 -14.83 14.27
CA GLY A 12 12.65 -15.04 15.65
C GLY A 12 11.78 -16.01 16.46
N GLY A 13 10.60 -16.36 15.97
CA GLY A 13 9.65 -17.23 16.69
C GLY A 13 8.77 -16.50 17.70
N GLU A 14 8.85 -15.17 17.79
CA GLU A 14 8.01 -14.32 18.64
C GLU A 14 6.55 -14.25 18.11
N ALA A 15 6.40 -14.43 16.79
CA ALA A 15 5.11 -14.59 16.12
C ALA A 15 5.09 -15.88 15.29
N ASP A 16 3.92 -16.52 15.20
CA ASP A 16 3.73 -17.71 14.36
C ASP A 16 3.45 -17.39 12.89
N ALA A 17 2.79 -16.25 12.66
CA ALA A 17 2.46 -15.72 11.36
C ALA A 17 2.31 -14.20 11.43
N ALA A 18 2.40 -13.54 10.28
CA ALA A 18 2.11 -12.12 10.14
C ALA A 18 1.37 -11.83 8.84
N ILE A 19 0.42 -10.90 8.87
CA ILE A 19 -0.12 -10.30 7.64
C ILE A 19 0.79 -9.12 7.29
N ILE A 20 1.40 -9.18 6.12
CA ILE A 20 2.30 -8.15 5.64
C ILE A 20 1.88 -7.69 4.24
N PHE A 21 2.45 -6.56 3.81
CA PHE A 21 2.37 -6.13 2.43
C PHE A 21 3.78 -5.97 1.84
N ARG A 22 3.88 -6.15 0.52
CA ARG A 22 5.08 -5.86 -0.26
C ARG A 22 4.71 -5.09 -1.54
N TYR A 23 5.63 -4.31 -2.06
CA TYR A 23 5.48 -3.64 -3.34
C TYR A 23 6.30 -4.34 -4.41
N ASP A 24 5.71 -4.59 -5.58
CA ASP A 24 6.43 -5.19 -6.71
C ASP A 24 7.53 -4.28 -7.26
N THR A 25 7.43 -2.97 -6.99
CA THR A 25 8.47 -1.96 -7.25
C THR A 25 9.69 -2.09 -6.33
N LEU A 26 9.60 -2.89 -5.26
CA LEU A 26 10.58 -3.07 -4.20
C LEU A 26 10.77 -4.56 -3.82
N PRO A 27 11.12 -5.44 -4.77
CA PRO A 27 11.09 -6.90 -4.58
C PRO A 27 12.05 -7.43 -3.50
N HIS A 28 13.08 -6.66 -3.13
CA HIS A 28 14.10 -7.04 -2.14
C HIS A 28 14.10 -6.17 -0.88
N PHE A 29 13.06 -5.36 -0.67
CA PHE A 29 13.00 -4.48 0.50
C PHE A 29 12.77 -5.26 1.80
N LEU A 30 11.92 -6.29 1.76
CA LEU A 30 11.72 -7.20 2.87
C LEU A 30 12.67 -8.40 2.75
N ARG A 31 13.28 -8.78 3.87
CA ARG A 31 14.23 -9.89 3.94
C ARG A 31 13.47 -11.20 4.14
N ILE A 32 12.85 -11.69 3.07
CA ILE A 32 12.15 -12.98 3.05
C ILE A 32 13.03 -13.98 2.32
N ASP A 33 13.71 -14.83 3.08
CA ASP A 33 14.55 -15.92 2.54
C ASP A 33 13.81 -17.27 2.56
N GLU A 34 14.52 -18.35 2.20
CA GLU A 34 13.99 -19.72 2.15
C GLU A 34 13.47 -20.27 3.48
N SER A 35 13.81 -19.65 4.62
CA SER A 35 13.29 -20.02 5.94
C SER A 35 11.87 -19.51 6.19
N LEU A 36 11.35 -18.65 5.33
CA LEU A 36 10.03 -18.06 5.41
C LEU A 36 9.18 -18.43 4.18
N HIS A 37 7.87 -18.44 4.36
CA HIS A 37 6.91 -18.63 3.30
C HIS A 37 5.94 -17.45 3.27
N PHE A 38 5.96 -16.69 2.16
CA PHE A 38 4.96 -15.67 1.88
C PHE A 38 3.91 -16.23 0.93
N GLU A 39 2.67 -16.32 1.40
CA GLU A 39 1.52 -16.67 0.60
C GLU A 39 0.70 -15.41 0.29
N PRO A 40 0.63 -15.00 -0.99
CA PRO A 40 -0.16 -13.84 -1.36
C PRO A 40 -1.66 -14.08 -1.21
N LEU A 41 -2.36 -13.11 -0.62
CA LEU A 41 -3.82 -13.13 -0.44
C LEU A 41 -4.55 -12.27 -1.48
N GLY A 42 -3.88 -11.26 -2.04
CA GLY A 42 -4.43 -10.39 -3.08
C GLY A 42 -3.65 -9.08 -3.26
N ALA A 43 -4.13 -8.24 -4.17
CA ALA A 43 -3.63 -6.90 -4.43
C ALA A 43 -4.50 -5.85 -3.72
N ASP A 44 -3.85 -4.84 -3.15
CA ASP A 44 -4.47 -3.63 -2.62
C ASP A 44 -3.95 -2.43 -3.42
N PRO A 45 -4.75 -1.90 -4.37
CA PRO A 45 -4.34 -0.76 -5.17
C PRO A 45 -4.10 0.47 -4.31
N LEU A 46 -3.21 1.33 -4.77
CA LEU A 46 -2.96 2.62 -4.15
C LEU A 46 -3.87 3.70 -4.75
N ARG A 47 -4.07 4.75 -3.98
CA ARG A 47 -4.88 5.93 -4.29
C ARG A 47 -4.05 7.18 -4.02
N LEU A 48 -4.28 8.22 -4.83
CA LEU A 48 -3.78 9.55 -4.55
C LEU A 48 -4.80 10.29 -3.69
N LEU A 49 -4.46 10.56 -2.44
CA LEU A 49 -5.29 11.33 -1.52
C LEU A 49 -4.99 12.82 -1.70
N VAL A 50 -6.01 13.58 -2.11
CA VAL A 50 -5.94 15.03 -2.32
C VAL A 50 -7.13 15.73 -1.67
N ARG A 51 -7.03 17.05 -1.49
CA ARG A 51 -8.22 17.86 -1.20
C ARG A 51 -9.18 17.84 -2.38
N ARG A 52 -10.46 17.64 -2.11
CA ARG A 52 -11.55 17.71 -3.08
C ARG A 52 -11.57 19.03 -3.85
N ALA A 53 -11.23 20.13 -3.18
CA ALA A 53 -11.19 21.46 -3.77
C ALA A 53 -9.93 21.75 -4.63
N SER A 54 -8.92 20.88 -4.63
CA SER A 54 -7.74 21.01 -5.51
C SER A 54 -8.10 20.81 -6.97
N ASP A 55 -7.22 21.22 -7.90
CA ASP A 55 -7.46 21.02 -9.33
C ASP A 55 -7.50 19.54 -9.71
N ILE A 56 -6.63 18.71 -9.11
CA ILE A 56 -6.65 17.25 -9.25
C ILE A 56 -7.98 16.68 -8.73
N GLY A 57 -8.39 17.09 -7.52
CA GLY A 57 -9.63 16.63 -6.89
C GLY A 57 -10.87 16.98 -7.71
N LYS A 58 -10.98 18.23 -8.16
CA LYS A 58 -12.08 18.70 -9.04
C LYS A 58 -12.09 17.98 -10.38
N ALA A 59 -10.93 17.73 -10.98
CA ALA A 59 -10.83 17.01 -12.24
C ALA A 59 -11.31 15.57 -12.07
N TYR A 60 -10.88 14.88 -11.01
CA TYR A 60 -11.28 13.52 -10.69
C TYR A 60 -12.77 13.41 -10.38
N GLU A 61 -13.35 14.33 -9.61
CA GLU A 61 -14.79 14.32 -9.28
C GLU A 61 -15.68 14.55 -10.51
N ARG A 62 -15.16 15.17 -11.58
CA ARG A 62 -15.93 15.43 -12.79
C ARG A 62 -16.10 14.20 -13.68
N ASN A 63 -15.11 13.30 -13.74
CA ASN A 63 -15.12 12.18 -14.68
C ASN A 63 -14.73 10.81 -14.08
N HIS A 64 -14.24 10.79 -12.84
CA HIS A 64 -13.71 9.62 -12.14
C HIS A 64 -12.63 8.84 -12.92
N GLU A 65 -11.91 9.51 -13.82
CA GLU A 65 -10.85 8.89 -14.58
C GLU A 65 -9.58 8.70 -13.75
N PRO A 66 -8.81 7.61 -13.97
CA PRO A 66 -7.53 7.41 -13.30
C PRO A 66 -6.56 8.58 -13.52
N VAL A 67 -6.00 9.08 -12.43
CA VAL A 67 -5.06 10.20 -12.38
C VAL A 67 -3.65 9.71 -12.69
N ASP A 68 -2.98 10.35 -13.63
CA ASP A 68 -1.54 10.17 -13.83
C ASP A 68 -0.79 10.83 -12.66
N LEU A 69 0.18 10.12 -12.07
CA LEU A 69 0.92 10.62 -10.91
C LEU A 69 1.66 11.94 -11.20
N THR A 70 2.00 12.21 -12.47
CA THR A 70 2.59 13.47 -12.93
C THR A 70 1.71 14.70 -12.65
N ALA A 71 0.39 14.53 -12.51
CA ALA A 71 -0.51 15.62 -12.14
C ALA A 71 -0.17 16.22 -10.75
N ALA A 72 0.50 15.45 -9.89
CA ALA A 72 0.94 15.85 -8.56
C ALA A 72 2.45 16.17 -8.50
N HIS A 73 3.08 16.46 -9.65
CA HIS A 73 4.51 16.80 -9.74
C HIS A 73 4.89 17.99 -8.84
N ASP A 74 4.13 19.07 -8.94
CA ASP A 74 4.41 20.35 -8.24
C ASP A 74 3.81 20.41 -6.83
N GLU A 75 3.16 19.35 -6.38
CA GLU A 75 2.57 19.26 -5.05
C GLU A 75 3.64 18.93 -4.00
N ALA A 76 3.43 19.42 -2.77
CA ALA A 76 4.14 18.91 -1.62
C ALA A 76 3.65 17.49 -1.28
N TRP A 77 4.52 16.63 -0.77
CA TRP A 77 4.20 15.24 -0.47
C TRP A 77 4.27 14.94 1.03
N ILE A 78 3.28 14.19 1.49
CA ILE A 78 3.23 13.53 2.79
C ILE A 78 3.52 12.04 2.55
N ALA A 79 4.68 11.58 2.99
CA ALA A 79 5.09 10.18 2.84
C ALA A 79 4.60 9.30 4.01
N GLY A 80 4.52 7.99 3.76
CA GLY A 80 4.21 6.99 4.80
C GLY A 80 5.41 6.59 5.65
N CYS A 81 5.33 5.39 6.24
CA CYS A 81 6.48 4.68 6.83
C CYS A 81 7.63 4.46 5.81
N ALA A 82 8.76 3.93 6.27
CA ALA A 82 9.96 3.76 5.41
C ALA A 82 9.68 2.97 4.11
N THR A 83 8.89 1.89 4.18
CA THR A 83 8.51 1.08 3.01
C THR A 83 7.61 1.85 2.04
N CYS A 84 6.60 2.55 2.57
CA CYS A 84 5.68 3.37 1.79
C CYS A 84 6.40 4.54 1.11
N ARG A 85 7.33 5.20 1.83
CA ARG A 85 8.19 6.26 1.28
C ARG A 85 9.09 5.74 0.15
N ALA A 86 9.71 4.59 0.33
CA ALA A 86 10.53 3.98 -0.72
C ALA A 86 9.69 3.69 -1.98
N ASN A 87 8.45 3.22 -1.81
CA ASN A 87 7.54 2.98 -2.93
C ASN A 87 7.11 4.28 -3.62
N LEU A 88 6.77 5.33 -2.87
CA LEU A 88 6.48 6.66 -3.41
C LEU A 88 7.63 7.15 -4.29
N LEU A 89 8.88 7.06 -3.81
CA LEU A 89 10.06 7.46 -4.57
C LEU A 89 10.20 6.64 -5.87
N LYS A 90 9.91 5.33 -5.84
CA LYS A 90 9.93 4.49 -7.05
C LYS A 90 8.84 4.86 -8.05
N LEU A 91 7.61 5.09 -7.59
CA LEU A 91 6.50 5.47 -8.46
C LEU A 91 6.74 6.85 -9.10
N ALA A 92 7.16 7.84 -8.31
CA ALA A 92 7.47 9.16 -8.83
C ALA A 92 8.64 9.14 -9.83
N ALA A 93 9.71 8.38 -9.54
CA ALA A 93 10.82 8.23 -10.47
C ALA A 93 10.40 7.59 -11.80
N ARG A 94 9.49 6.61 -11.78
CA ARG A 94 8.89 6.00 -12.99
C ARG A 94 8.02 6.99 -13.76
N ALA A 95 7.31 7.86 -13.05
CA ALA A 95 6.55 8.97 -13.63
C ALA A 95 7.45 10.14 -14.09
N GLY A 96 8.76 10.07 -13.86
CA GLY A 96 9.75 11.05 -14.35
C GLY A 96 10.00 12.24 -13.43
N PHE A 97 9.67 12.14 -12.13
CA PHE A 97 9.89 13.24 -11.18
C PHE A 97 10.39 12.81 -9.81
N GLN A 98 10.93 13.77 -9.06
CA GLN A 98 11.32 13.61 -7.66
C GLN A 98 10.31 14.34 -6.77
N PRO A 99 9.61 13.65 -5.86
CA PRO A 99 8.58 14.28 -5.04
C PRO A 99 9.22 15.18 -3.96
N ASP A 100 8.66 16.37 -3.74
CA ASP A 100 9.02 17.25 -2.63
C ASP A 100 8.36 16.77 -1.32
N ILE A 101 9.00 15.80 -0.67
CA ILE A 101 8.49 15.21 0.59
C ILE A 101 8.78 16.17 1.75
N ARG A 102 7.73 16.80 2.28
CA ARG A 102 7.81 17.75 3.41
C ARG A 102 7.40 17.13 4.75
N HIS A 103 6.59 16.08 4.71
CA HIS A 103 6.08 15.40 5.89
C HIS A 103 6.18 13.88 5.75
N SER A 104 6.21 13.18 6.88
CA SER A 104 6.20 11.72 6.93
C SER A 104 5.43 11.25 8.16
N THR A 105 4.47 10.36 7.99
CA THR A 105 3.68 9.76 9.08
C THR A 105 3.19 8.38 8.65
N ASP A 106 3.15 7.42 9.56
CA ASP A 106 2.55 6.09 9.35
C ASP A 106 1.09 6.00 9.82
N ASP A 107 0.61 7.02 10.55
CA ASP A 107 -0.79 7.15 10.93
C ASP A 107 -1.66 7.70 9.78
N TYR A 108 -2.68 6.94 9.39
CA TYR A 108 -3.59 7.31 8.31
C TYR A 108 -4.46 8.53 8.66
N TRP A 109 -4.86 8.69 9.92
CA TRP A 109 -5.66 9.83 10.35
C TRP A 109 -4.85 11.13 10.34
N ALA A 110 -3.60 11.07 10.78
CA ALA A 110 -2.64 12.17 10.66
C ALA A 110 -2.38 12.51 9.18
N THR A 111 -2.28 11.50 8.31
CA THR A 111 -2.16 11.70 6.85
C THR A 111 -3.35 12.49 6.31
N GLN A 112 -4.59 12.09 6.66
CA GLN A 112 -5.79 12.79 6.22
C GLN A 112 -5.80 14.25 6.67
N ASN A 113 -5.58 14.52 7.96
CA ASN A 113 -5.53 15.88 8.51
C ASN A 113 -4.51 16.78 7.79
N LEU A 114 -3.32 16.25 7.50
CA LEU A 114 -2.28 17.02 6.80
C LEU A 114 -2.69 17.34 5.35
N VAL A 115 -3.32 16.41 4.64
CA VAL A 115 -3.85 16.66 3.29
C VAL A 115 -4.98 17.68 3.35
N GLU A 116 -5.91 17.55 4.30
CA GLU A 116 -7.06 18.45 4.48
C GLU A 116 -6.61 19.89 4.74
N MET A 117 -5.59 20.07 5.58
CA MET A 117 -4.95 21.36 5.84
C MET A 117 -4.18 21.92 4.63
N GLY A 118 -4.00 21.14 3.58
CA GLY A 118 -3.27 21.55 2.36
C GLY A 118 -1.76 21.49 2.50
N MET A 119 -1.24 20.69 3.42
CA MET A 119 0.21 20.53 3.62
C MET A 119 0.86 19.64 2.55
N GLY A 120 0.05 19.03 1.68
CA GLY A 120 0.49 18.23 0.55
C GLY A 120 -0.54 17.20 0.12
N VAL A 121 -0.10 16.27 -0.73
CA VAL A 121 -0.83 15.07 -1.16
C VAL A 121 -0.15 13.81 -0.64
N SER A 122 -0.86 12.68 -0.67
CA SER A 122 -0.31 11.39 -0.21
C SER A 122 -0.73 10.22 -1.08
N ILE A 123 0.08 9.16 -1.11
CA ILE A 123 -0.32 7.85 -1.65
C ILE A 123 -0.76 6.98 -0.48
N VAL A 124 -2.00 6.50 -0.54
CA VAL A 124 -2.61 5.65 0.49
C VAL A 124 -3.17 4.37 -0.15
N PRO A 125 -3.19 3.23 0.56
CA PRO A 125 -3.84 2.03 0.08
C PRO A 125 -5.37 2.16 0.03
N THR A 126 -6.02 1.38 -0.84
CA THR A 126 -7.48 1.39 -0.97
C THR A 126 -8.16 0.87 0.29
N LEU A 127 -7.54 -0.10 0.99
CA LEU A 127 -8.06 -0.60 2.27
C LEU A 127 -8.30 0.51 3.29
N ASP A 128 -7.39 1.48 3.42
CA ASP A 128 -7.53 2.58 4.39
C ASP A 128 -8.78 3.43 4.10
N THR A 129 -9.09 3.61 2.81
CA THR A 129 -10.27 4.38 2.38
C THR A 129 -11.60 3.69 2.68
N LYS A 130 -11.60 2.40 3.05
CA LYS A 130 -12.81 1.65 3.41
C LYS A 130 -13.31 1.99 4.81
N ILE A 131 -12.44 2.49 5.68
CA ILE A 131 -12.79 2.86 7.05
C ILE A 131 -13.52 4.21 7.02
N HIS A 132 -12.81 5.25 6.61
CA HIS A 132 -13.34 6.60 6.47
C HIS A 132 -12.39 7.47 5.66
N VAL A 133 -12.94 8.28 4.76
CA VAL A 133 -12.26 9.40 4.12
C VAL A 133 -12.99 10.67 4.53
N GLN A 134 -12.26 11.67 5.03
CA GLN A 134 -12.85 12.97 5.38
C GLN A 134 -13.56 13.60 4.18
N ASP A 135 -14.68 14.28 4.41
CA ASP A 135 -15.56 14.78 3.34
C ASP A 135 -14.86 15.74 2.37
N ASP A 136 -13.92 16.54 2.86
CA ASP A 136 -13.12 17.49 2.06
C ASP A 136 -11.96 16.84 1.29
N LEU A 137 -11.79 15.53 1.42
CA LEU A 137 -10.77 14.75 0.73
C LEU A 137 -11.38 13.83 -0.33
N VAL A 138 -10.58 13.51 -1.33
CA VAL A 138 -10.91 12.50 -2.33
C VAL A 138 -9.70 11.59 -2.57
N ALA A 139 -9.95 10.28 -2.64
CA ALA A 139 -8.96 9.26 -2.94
C ALA A 139 -9.05 8.86 -4.42
N CYS A 140 -8.24 9.50 -5.25
CA CYS A 140 -8.23 9.31 -6.70
C CYS A 140 -7.59 7.97 -7.08
N THR A 141 -8.18 7.24 -8.04
CA THR A 141 -7.50 6.09 -8.66
C THR A 141 -6.28 6.56 -9.44
N LEU A 142 -5.20 5.76 -9.42
CA LEU A 142 -3.95 6.07 -10.12
C LEU A 142 -3.87 5.31 -11.45
N ARG A 143 -3.35 5.98 -12.48
CA ARG A 143 -3.06 5.42 -13.80
C ARG A 143 -1.67 4.77 -13.84
N ASP A 144 -1.41 3.84 -12.93
CA ASP A 144 -0.19 3.02 -12.93
C ASP A 144 -0.51 1.63 -12.38
N ALA A 145 -0.27 0.58 -13.17
CA ALA A 145 -0.47 -0.79 -12.72
C ALA A 145 0.45 -1.19 -11.55
N ASN A 146 1.55 -0.46 -11.35
CA ASN A 146 2.48 -0.63 -10.22
C ASN A 146 2.06 0.14 -8.98
N ALA A 147 1.03 1.00 -9.06
CA ALA A 147 0.44 1.66 -7.89
C ALA A 147 -0.46 0.68 -7.14
N SER A 148 0.15 -0.39 -6.63
CA SER A 148 -0.49 -1.47 -5.90
C SER A 148 0.51 -2.12 -4.93
N ARG A 149 0.00 -2.70 -3.85
CA ARG A 149 0.77 -3.57 -2.95
C ARG A 149 0.16 -4.97 -2.92
N GLN A 150 1.00 -6.00 -2.84
CA GLN A 150 0.53 -7.35 -2.56
C GLN A 150 0.40 -7.50 -1.05
N VAL A 151 -0.76 -7.93 -0.58
CA VAL A 151 -1.00 -8.30 0.82
C VAL A 151 -0.97 -9.82 0.92
N GLY A 152 -0.33 -10.34 1.95
CA GLY A 152 -0.22 -11.78 2.14
C GLY A 152 0.12 -12.17 3.56
N ILE A 153 0.03 -13.47 3.84
CA ILE A 153 0.45 -14.05 5.11
C ILE A 153 1.89 -14.56 4.98
N LEU A 154 2.69 -14.23 5.98
CA LEU A 154 4.05 -14.69 6.17
C LEU A 154 4.06 -15.72 7.32
N THR A 155 4.65 -16.88 7.07
CA THR A 155 4.93 -17.90 8.10
C THR A 155 6.38 -18.36 8.01
N ARG A 156 6.84 -19.14 8.98
CA ARG A 156 8.04 -19.96 8.80
C ARG A 156 7.80 -21.01 7.72
N ALA A 157 8.82 -21.31 6.94
CA ALA A 157 8.78 -22.35 5.93
C ALA A 157 8.53 -23.72 6.59
N ASN A 158 7.75 -24.57 5.91
CA ASN A 158 7.40 -25.92 6.34
C ASN A 158 6.63 -26.01 7.68
N ASP A 159 6.01 -24.93 8.14
CA ASP A 159 5.13 -24.99 9.31
C ASP A 159 3.80 -25.64 8.93
N THR A 160 3.59 -26.87 9.39
CA THR A 160 2.43 -27.71 9.03
C THR A 160 1.38 -27.80 10.14
N ARG A 161 1.43 -26.91 11.13
CA ARG A 161 0.43 -26.91 12.22
C ARG A 161 -0.97 -26.68 11.65
N GLU A 162 -1.93 -27.50 12.07
CA GLU A 162 -3.33 -27.44 11.61
C GLU A 162 -3.96 -26.06 11.85
N SER A 163 -3.66 -25.45 13.00
CA SER A 163 -4.14 -24.09 13.33
C SER A 163 -3.71 -23.03 12.32
N LEU A 164 -2.48 -23.13 11.77
CA LEU A 164 -2.03 -22.24 10.71
C LEU A 164 -2.71 -22.54 9.39
N GLY A 165 -2.96 -23.81 9.08
CA GLY A 165 -3.74 -24.19 7.90
C GLY A 165 -5.15 -23.58 7.92
N LEU A 166 -5.84 -23.66 9.06
CA LEU A 166 -7.15 -23.04 9.25
C LEU A 166 -7.09 -21.52 9.12
N LEU A 167 -6.11 -20.87 9.74
CA LEU A 167 -5.91 -19.42 9.65
C LEU A 167 -5.68 -18.96 8.21
N ARG A 168 -4.82 -19.66 7.46
CA ARG A 168 -4.51 -19.35 6.06
C ARG A 168 -5.76 -19.43 5.18
N ASN A 169 -6.55 -20.49 5.35
CA ASN A 169 -7.79 -20.66 4.61
C ASN A 169 -8.77 -19.53 4.90
N GLU A 170 -9.03 -19.23 6.17
CA GLU A 170 -9.97 -18.17 6.56
C GLU A 170 -9.52 -16.78 6.07
N LEU A 171 -8.21 -16.50 6.14
CA LEU A 171 -7.65 -15.26 5.61
C LEU A 171 -7.80 -15.17 4.09
N ALA A 172 -7.60 -16.26 3.35
CA ALA A 172 -7.81 -16.30 1.90
C ALA A 172 -9.29 -16.14 1.52
N GLU A 173 -10.22 -16.67 2.32
CA GLU A 173 -11.66 -16.44 2.13
C GLU A 173 -12.04 -14.99 2.39
N THR A 174 -11.59 -14.45 3.52
CA THR A 174 -11.87 -13.07 3.92
C THR A 174 -11.27 -12.07 2.93
N ALA A 175 -10.01 -12.28 2.52
CA ALA A 175 -9.28 -11.41 1.61
C ALA A 175 -10.00 -11.15 0.29
N ARG A 176 -10.74 -12.14 -0.24
CA ARG A 176 -11.52 -12.01 -1.49
C ARG A 176 -12.57 -10.89 -1.45
N HIS A 177 -13.00 -10.46 -0.27
CA HIS A 177 -13.98 -9.37 -0.10
C HIS A 177 -13.34 -7.97 -0.15
N TYR A 178 -12.02 -7.88 0.08
CA TYR A 178 -11.33 -6.61 0.28
C TYR A 178 -10.20 -6.35 -0.72
N LEU A 179 -9.54 -7.42 -1.16
CA LEU A 179 -8.40 -7.37 -2.06
C LEU A 179 -8.82 -7.72 -3.49
N GLN A 180 -8.14 -7.14 -4.46
CA GLN A 180 -8.25 -7.54 -5.85
C GLN A 180 -7.48 -8.85 -6.08
N PRO A 181 -7.91 -9.67 -7.05
CA PRO A 181 -7.08 -10.78 -7.51
C PRO A 181 -5.72 -10.28 -7.96
N LEU A 182 -4.66 -11.03 -7.65
CA LEU A 182 -3.36 -10.73 -8.23
C LEU A 182 -3.42 -10.88 -9.75
N PRO A 183 -2.68 -10.06 -10.51
CA PRO A 183 -2.50 -10.29 -11.92
C PRO A 183 -2.03 -11.73 -12.12
N ALA A 184 -2.60 -12.46 -13.08
CA ALA A 184 -2.03 -13.72 -13.50
C ALA A 184 -0.59 -13.42 -13.93
N PHE A 185 0.39 -13.91 -13.17
CA PHE A 185 1.78 -13.83 -13.58
C PHE A 185 1.87 -14.55 -14.92
N GLU A 186 2.09 -13.83 -16.02
CA GLU A 186 2.78 -14.42 -17.16
C GLU A 186 4.14 -14.85 -16.62
N GLN A 187 4.29 -16.15 -16.43
CA GLN A 187 5.59 -16.74 -16.11
C GLN A 187 6.52 -16.46 -17.28
N ARG A 188 7.39 -15.46 -17.15
CA ARG A 188 8.76 -15.44 -17.70
C ARG A 188 9.53 -14.19 -17.32
#